data_AF-A0AAU0MAX4-F1
#
_entry.id   AF-A0AAU0MAX4-F1
#
_cell.length_a   1.000
_cell.length_b   1.000
_cell.length_c   1.000
_cell.angle_alpha   90.00
_cell.angle_beta   90.00
_cell.angle_gamma   90.00
#
_symmetry.space_group_name_H-M   'P 1'
#
loop_
_entity.id
_entity.type
_entity.pdbx_description
1 polymer ?
#
loop_
_entity_poly.entity_id
_entity_poly.type
_entity_poly.pdbx_seq_one_letter_code
_entity_poly.pdbx_strand_id
1 'polypeptide(L)'
;MGWHRAGWYTPRWVDALFFPANWPSADHLDPRLVRKLTPGDTIPDGPPGTAEFVVERADAPRVLVLHSRTHLPPGWAKKLNAELDWAWTFRLAPTGEGGTRLLIRSRGFARPRWLDVGYRAAIVPADHVMATGMLKGLAKRVGEAPGRQAPGATDPGREG
;
A
#
# COMPACT_ATOMS: atom_id res chain seq x y z
N MET A 1 -4.05 -4.74 5.62
CA MET A 1 -3.08 -4.99 4.54
C MET A 1 -1.82 -5.60 5.12
N GLY A 2 -1.12 -6.39 4.31
CA GLY A 2 0.10 -7.10 4.68
C GLY A 2 -0.03 -8.63 4.60
N TRP A 3 1.08 -9.30 4.88
CA TRP A 3 1.20 -10.76 4.94
C TRP A 3 0.13 -11.38 5.85
N HIS A 4 -0.65 -12.33 5.32
CA HIS A 4 -1.82 -12.93 5.99
C HIS A 4 -2.82 -11.90 6.59
N ARG A 5 -2.83 -10.66 6.08
CA ARG A 5 -3.67 -9.55 6.53
C ARG A 5 -4.36 -8.86 5.35
N ALA A 6 -5.15 -9.63 4.61
CA ALA A 6 -5.86 -9.24 3.38
C ALA A 6 -4.93 -8.91 2.19
N GLY A 7 -3.64 -9.24 2.27
CA GLY A 7 -2.66 -8.97 1.22
C GLY A 7 -2.43 -7.48 0.99
N TRP A 8 -1.94 -7.14 -0.20
CA TRP A 8 -1.67 -5.76 -0.64
C TRP A 8 -2.69 -5.24 -1.64
N TYR A 9 -3.82 -5.94 -1.80
CA TYR A 9 -4.88 -5.58 -2.75
C TYR A 9 -4.39 -5.57 -4.21
N THR A 10 -3.39 -6.41 -4.50
CA THR A 10 -2.82 -6.65 -5.83
C THR A 10 -3.67 -7.62 -6.65
N PRO A 11 -3.52 -7.64 -7.98
CA PRO A 11 -4.20 -8.62 -8.82
C PRO A 11 -3.78 -10.07 -8.46
N ARG A 12 -4.71 -11.03 -8.58
CA ARG A 12 -4.45 -12.43 -8.20
C ARG A 12 -3.22 -13.06 -8.87
N TRP A 13 -2.95 -12.73 -10.13
CA TRP A 13 -1.78 -13.25 -10.83
C TRP A 13 -0.46 -12.69 -10.29
N VAL A 14 -0.49 -11.46 -9.76
CA VAL A 14 0.68 -10.84 -9.10
C VAL A 14 0.94 -11.54 -7.78
N ASP A 15 -0.11 -11.80 -6.99
CA ASP A 15 0.01 -12.57 -5.75
C ASP A 15 0.62 -13.95 -6.01
N ALA A 16 0.13 -14.66 -7.03
CA ALA A 16 0.64 -15.98 -7.39
C ALA A 16 2.10 -15.96 -7.86
N LEU A 17 2.56 -14.90 -8.51
CA LEU A 17 3.91 -14.81 -9.07
C LEU A 17 4.94 -14.29 -8.05
N PHE A 18 4.61 -13.24 -7.31
CA PHE A 18 5.54 -12.53 -6.43
C PHE A 18 5.38 -12.86 -4.95
N PHE A 19 4.19 -13.33 -4.55
CA PHE A 19 3.88 -13.68 -3.16
C PHE A 19 3.22 -15.06 -3.04
N PRO A 20 3.76 -16.13 -3.67
CA PRO A 20 3.10 -17.43 -3.77
C PRO A 20 2.80 -18.08 -2.41
N ALA A 21 3.56 -17.72 -1.38
CA ALA A 21 3.37 -18.22 -0.03
C ALA A 21 2.44 -17.35 0.83
N ASN A 22 1.95 -16.21 0.31
CA ASN A 22 0.96 -15.38 0.98
C ASN A 22 -0.46 -15.83 0.63
N TRP A 23 -1.43 -15.39 1.41
CA TRP A 23 -2.84 -15.53 1.01
C TRP A 23 -3.18 -14.58 -0.14
N PRO A 24 -4.12 -14.97 -1.03
CA PRO A 24 -4.63 -14.07 -2.06
C PRO A 24 -5.10 -12.76 -1.45
N SER A 25 -4.80 -11.65 -2.13
CA SER A 25 -5.28 -10.33 -1.74
C SER A 25 -6.81 -10.34 -1.68
N ALA A 26 -7.36 -9.80 -0.59
CA ALA A 26 -8.81 -9.72 -0.42
C ALA A 26 -9.41 -8.78 -1.47
N ASP A 27 -10.61 -9.09 -1.92
CA ASP A 27 -11.39 -8.24 -2.83
C ASP A 27 -12.29 -7.24 -2.08
N HIS A 28 -12.40 -7.36 -0.76
CA HIS A 28 -13.16 -6.47 0.12
C HIS A 28 -12.34 -6.02 1.33
N LEU A 29 -12.83 -5.00 2.04
CA LEU A 29 -12.27 -4.59 3.32
C LEU A 29 -12.83 -5.50 4.42
N ASP A 30 -12.00 -6.40 4.99
CA ASP A 30 -12.40 -7.19 6.16
C ASP A 30 -12.46 -6.27 7.40
N PRO A 31 -13.64 -6.03 8.01
CA PRO A 31 -13.78 -5.12 9.14
C PRO A 31 -12.91 -5.50 10.34
N ARG A 32 -12.57 -6.79 10.49
CA ARG A 32 -11.72 -7.28 11.61
C ARG A 32 -10.26 -6.88 11.44
N LEU A 33 -9.85 -6.56 10.22
CA LEU A 33 -8.49 -6.13 9.90
C LEU A 33 -8.39 -4.60 9.77
N VAL A 34 -9.52 -3.90 9.69
CA VAL A 34 -9.56 -2.44 9.68
C VAL A 34 -9.27 -1.93 11.09
N ARG A 35 -8.15 -1.22 11.23
CA ARG A 35 -7.76 -0.58 12.48
C ARG A 35 -7.19 0.80 12.22
N LYS A 36 -7.20 1.66 13.24
CA LYS A 36 -6.45 2.90 13.22
C LYS A 36 -4.96 2.57 13.30
N LEU A 37 -4.20 3.07 12.32
CA LEU A 37 -2.74 2.97 12.33
C LEU A 37 -2.16 4.16 13.10
N THR A 38 -1.09 3.90 13.84
CA THR A 38 -0.32 4.86 14.61
C THR A 38 1.15 4.75 14.24
N PRO A 39 1.93 5.85 14.32
CA PRO A 39 3.38 5.77 14.13
C PRO A 39 4.02 4.70 15.02
N GLY A 40 4.93 3.92 14.46
CA GLY A 40 5.56 2.76 15.11
C GLY A 40 4.83 1.43 14.92
N ASP A 41 3.59 1.43 14.40
CA ASP A 41 2.90 0.19 14.04
C ASP A 41 3.64 -0.58 12.95
N THR A 42 3.73 -1.91 13.09
CA THR A 42 4.31 -2.78 12.06
C THR A 42 3.25 -3.40 11.16
N ILE A 43 3.51 -3.38 9.85
CA ILE A 43 2.75 -4.06 8.81
C ILE A 43 3.67 -5.12 8.18
N PRO A 44 3.36 -6.42 8.34
CA PRO A 44 4.20 -7.46 7.78
C PRO A 44 4.08 -7.49 6.26
N ASP A 45 5.19 -7.61 5.55
CA ASP A 45 5.26 -7.73 4.09
C ASP A 45 5.61 -9.15 3.63
N GLY A 46 6.26 -9.93 4.50
CA GLY A 46 6.57 -11.34 4.27
C GLY A 46 6.36 -12.20 5.51
N PRO A 47 6.84 -13.45 5.49
CA PRO A 47 6.89 -14.30 6.67
C PRO A 47 7.51 -13.60 7.90
N PRO A 48 7.16 -14.02 9.12
CA PRO A 48 7.71 -13.41 10.33
C PRO A 48 9.24 -13.33 10.29
N GLY A 49 9.79 -12.13 10.52
CA GLY A 49 11.22 -11.87 10.55
C GLY A 49 11.89 -11.66 9.20
N THR A 50 11.15 -11.64 8.08
CA THR A 50 11.75 -11.42 6.75
C THR A 50 11.63 -9.99 6.26
N ALA A 51 10.41 -9.45 6.19
CA ALA A 51 10.14 -8.14 5.62
C ALA A 51 8.91 -7.52 6.26
N GLU A 52 9.03 -6.25 6.63
CA GLU A 52 7.96 -5.47 7.24
C GLU A 52 8.12 -3.98 6.91
N PHE A 53 7.00 -3.28 7.00
CA PHE A 53 6.95 -1.84 7.00
C PHE A 53 6.58 -1.34 8.39
N VAL A 54 7.28 -0.31 8.86
CA VAL A 54 6.89 0.48 10.02
C VAL A 54 6.09 1.68 9.54
N VAL A 55 4.98 1.97 10.22
CA VAL A 55 4.20 3.17 9.98
C VAL A 55 5.00 4.36 10.51
N GLU A 56 5.47 5.22 9.62
CA GLU A 56 6.14 6.48 9.99
C GLU A 56 5.12 7.59 10.24
N ARG A 57 4.06 7.63 9.43
CA ARG A 57 2.96 8.59 9.56
C ARG A 57 1.64 8.00 9.10
N ALA A 58 0.59 8.19 9.90
CA ALA A 58 -0.78 7.89 9.53
C ALA A 58 -1.69 9.06 9.90
N ASP A 59 -2.22 9.74 8.89
CA ASP A 59 -3.15 10.86 9.00
C ASP A 59 -4.37 10.54 8.13
N ALA A 60 -5.27 9.73 8.69
CA ALA A 60 -6.42 9.23 7.96
C ALA A 60 -7.45 10.34 7.71
N PRO A 61 -8.07 10.42 6.51
CA PRO A 61 -7.90 9.52 5.36
C PRO A 61 -6.81 9.98 4.37
N ARG A 62 -6.00 10.99 4.70
CA ARG A 62 -5.22 11.76 3.72
C ARG A 62 -3.86 11.17 3.40
N VAL A 63 -3.12 10.70 4.40
CA VAL A 63 -1.71 10.32 4.24
C VAL A 63 -1.39 9.05 5.01
N LEU A 64 -0.67 8.15 4.35
CA LEU A 64 0.04 7.03 4.97
C LEU A 64 1.48 7.01 4.47
N VAL A 65 2.44 6.99 5.39
CA VAL A 65 3.86 6.82 5.10
C VAL A 65 4.34 5.57 5.80
N LEU A 66 4.89 4.66 5.02
CA LEU A 66 5.50 3.43 5.45
C LEU A 66 7.00 3.52 5.23
N HIS A 67 7.77 2.94 6.13
CA HIS A 67 9.23 2.90 6.08
C HIS A 67 9.73 1.48 6.31
N SER A 68 10.81 1.08 5.66
CA SER A 68 11.43 -0.21 5.90
C SER A 68 12.94 -0.20 5.68
N ARG A 69 13.61 -1.01 6.50
CA ARG A 69 15.02 -1.40 6.36
C ARG A 69 15.22 -2.91 6.25
N THR A 70 14.13 -3.68 6.25
CA THR A 70 14.16 -5.15 6.36
C THR A 70 14.09 -5.85 5.01
N HIS A 71 13.81 -5.14 3.91
CA HIS A 71 13.66 -5.73 2.57
C HIS A 71 15.00 -6.07 1.90
N LEU A 72 15.95 -6.57 2.68
CA LEU A 72 17.20 -7.18 2.22
C LEU A 72 17.09 -8.70 2.33
N PRO A 73 17.66 -9.48 1.39
CA PRO A 73 17.66 -10.92 1.53
C PRO A 73 18.40 -11.34 2.79
N PRO A 74 17.97 -12.43 3.46
CA PRO A 74 18.56 -12.88 4.70
C PRO A 74 20.09 -13.02 4.61
N GLY A 75 20.78 -12.39 5.57
CA GLY A 75 22.24 -12.41 5.68
C GLY A 75 23.00 -11.45 4.76
N TRP A 76 22.35 -10.73 3.83
CA TRP A 76 23.04 -9.78 2.94
C TRP A 76 23.62 -8.60 3.71
N ALA A 77 22.92 -8.11 4.74
CA ALA A 77 23.43 -7.05 5.60
C ALA A 77 24.83 -7.38 6.16
N LYS A 78 25.03 -8.63 6.62
CA LYS A 78 26.32 -9.09 7.15
C LYS A 78 27.32 -9.47 6.05
N LYS A 79 26.90 -10.22 5.03
CA LYS A 79 27.80 -10.79 4.02
C LYS A 79 28.33 -9.75 3.03
N LEU A 80 27.52 -8.75 2.71
CA LEU A 80 27.79 -7.76 1.66
C LEU A 80 27.94 -6.34 2.23
N ASN A 81 27.90 -6.19 3.56
CA ASN A 81 27.78 -4.90 4.23
C ASN A 81 26.64 -4.07 3.62
N ALA A 82 25.50 -4.73 3.40
CA ALA A 82 24.39 -4.16 2.66
C ALA A 82 23.44 -3.39 3.58
N GLU A 83 22.98 -2.24 3.10
CA GLU A 83 21.96 -1.44 3.76
C GLU A 83 20.83 -1.16 2.78
N LEU A 84 19.61 -1.05 3.28
CA LEU A 84 18.46 -0.61 2.52
C LEU A 84 17.64 0.33 3.39
N ASP A 85 17.21 1.43 2.78
CA ASP A 85 16.29 2.37 3.41
C ASP A 85 15.25 2.75 2.36
N TRP A 86 13.99 2.42 2.64
CA TRP A 86 12.88 2.55 1.71
C TRP A 86 11.66 3.15 2.39
N ALA A 87 11.11 4.20 1.80
CA ALA A 87 9.82 4.78 2.13
C ALA A 87 8.79 4.56 1.01
N TRP A 88 7.57 4.19 1.41
CA TRP A 88 6.41 4.06 0.54
C TRP A 88 5.28 4.94 1.04
N THR A 89 4.85 5.90 0.23
CA THR A 89 3.91 6.95 0.61
C THR A 89 2.63 6.85 -0.22
N PHE A 90 1.49 7.00 0.46
CA PHE A 90 0.17 7.08 -0.12
C PHE A 90 -0.47 8.41 0.30
N ARG A 91 -0.98 9.16 -0.68
CA ARG A 91 -1.68 10.42 -0.42
C ARG A 91 -2.97 10.49 -1.22
N LEU A 92 -4.08 10.75 -0.54
CA LEU A 92 -5.34 11.14 -1.17
C LEU A 92 -5.41 12.66 -1.30
N ALA A 93 -5.72 13.14 -2.50
CA ALA A 93 -5.95 14.55 -2.80
C ALA A 93 -7.31 14.71 -3.51
N PRO A 94 -8.15 15.68 -3.11
CA PRO A 94 -9.37 15.96 -3.85
C PRO A 94 -9.06 16.42 -5.27
N THR A 95 -9.93 16.07 -6.22
CA THR A 95 -9.95 16.69 -7.55
C THR A 95 -11.08 17.70 -7.61
N GLY A 96 -10.94 18.75 -8.44
CA GLY A 96 -11.94 19.83 -8.53
C GLY A 96 -13.34 19.37 -8.96
N GLU A 97 -13.44 18.18 -9.56
CA GLU A 97 -14.68 17.58 -10.07
C GLU A 97 -15.33 16.60 -9.08
N GLY A 98 -15.05 16.73 -7.77
CA GLY A 98 -15.61 15.85 -6.74
C GLY A 98 -14.98 14.46 -6.65
N GLY A 99 -13.92 14.21 -7.42
CA GLY A 99 -13.14 12.98 -7.38
C GLY A 99 -12.02 13.00 -6.33
N THR A 100 -11.27 11.90 -6.26
CA THR A 100 -10.09 11.79 -5.41
C THR A 100 -8.94 11.16 -6.21
N ARG A 101 -7.78 11.80 -6.17
CA ARG A 101 -6.53 11.30 -6.72
C ARG A 101 -5.73 10.60 -5.63
N LEU A 102 -5.41 9.33 -5.84
CA LEU A 102 -4.42 8.61 -5.03
C LEU A 102 -3.03 8.77 -5.67
N LEU A 103 -2.10 9.33 -4.91
CA LEU A 103 -0.69 9.43 -5.27
C LEU A 103 0.09 8.38 -4.48
N ILE A 104 0.79 7.50 -5.19
CA ILE A 104 1.69 6.50 -4.61
C ILE A 104 3.12 6.91 -4.96
N ARG A 105 4.00 6.94 -3.97
CA ARG A 105 5.42 7.26 -4.17
C ARG A 105 6.31 6.29 -3.42
N SER A 106 7.19 5.64 -4.15
CA SER A 106 8.28 4.83 -3.62
C SER A 106 9.59 5.63 -3.68
N ARG A 107 10.32 5.71 -2.57
CA ARG A 107 11.65 6.33 -2.51
C ARG A 107 12.56 5.52 -1.61
N GLY A 108 13.69 5.10 -2.11
CA GLY A 108 14.69 4.42 -1.29
C GLY A 108 16.06 4.40 -1.92
N PHE A 109 16.99 3.86 -1.17
CA PHE A 109 18.31 3.48 -1.64
C PHE A 109 18.72 2.13 -1.05
N ALA A 110 19.60 1.44 -1.75
CA ALA A 110 20.39 0.37 -1.18
C ALA A 110 21.88 0.72 -1.22
N ARG A 111 22.67 0.01 -0.42
CA ARG A 111 24.13 0.05 -0.45
C ARG A 111 24.66 -1.37 -0.44
N PRO A 112 25.79 -1.65 -1.10
CA PRO A 112 26.59 -0.73 -1.95
C PRO A 112 25.91 -0.31 -3.27
N ARG A 113 26.47 0.65 -4.03
CA ARG A 113 25.80 1.22 -5.23
C ARG A 113 25.38 0.21 -6.28
N TRP A 114 26.15 -0.85 -6.51
CA TRP A 114 25.76 -1.90 -7.45
C TRP A 114 24.47 -2.62 -7.01
N LEU A 115 24.26 -2.74 -5.70
CA LEU A 115 23.05 -3.28 -5.12
C LEU A 115 21.87 -2.34 -5.36
N ASP A 116 22.06 -1.02 -5.18
CA ASP A 116 21.04 -0.01 -5.49
C ASP A 116 20.57 -0.08 -6.94
N VAL A 117 21.53 -0.22 -7.88
CA VAL A 117 21.22 -0.36 -9.31
C VAL A 117 20.43 -1.64 -9.57
N GLY A 118 20.87 -2.78 -9.02
CA GLY A 118 20.15 -4.05 -9.14
C GLY A 118 18.74 -4.00 -8.55
N TYR A 119 18.61 -3.41 -7.36
CA TYR A 119 17.32 -3.20 -6.69
C TYR A 119 16.39 -2.33 -7.52
N ARG A 120 16.85 -1.20 -8.06
CA ARG A 120 16.03 -0.34 -8.91
C ARG A 120 15.60 -1.05 -10.19
N ALA A 121 16.50 -1.79 -10.83
CA ALA A 121 16.20 -2.53 -12.06
C ALA A 121 15.09 -3.58 -11.84
N ALA A 122 15.05 -4.23 -10.66
CA ALA A 122 14.04 -5.22 -10.33
C ALA A 122 12.74 -4.61 -9.75
N ILE A 123 12.85 -3.68 -8.80
CA ILE A 123 11.70 -3.14 -8.05
C ILE A 123 10.88 -2.18 -8.89
N VAL A 124 11.48 -1.33 -9.72
CA VAL A 124 10.72 -0.35 -10.51
C VAL A 124 9.65 -1.00 -11.41
N PRO A 125 9.96 -2.03 -12.22
CA PRO A 125 8.93 -2.69 -13.03
C PRO A 125 7.90 -3.44 -12.17
N ALA A 126 8.34 -4.11 -11.09
CA ALA A 126 7.43 -4.80 -10.18
C ALA A 126 6.44 -3.83 -9.51
N ASP A 127 6.94 -2.71 -8.98
CA ASP A 127 6.14 -1.66 -8.33
C ASP A 127 5.17 -1.03 -9.34
N HIS A 128 5.59 -0.81 -10.58
CA HIS A 128 4.69 -0.30 -11.63
C HIS A 128 3.51 -1.24 -11.89
N VAL A 129 3.76 -2.55 -12.01
CA VAL A 129 2.72 -3.57 -12.19
C VAL A 129 1.80 -3.62 -10.97
N MET A 130 2.37 -3.71 -9.76
CA MET A 130 1.62 -3.79 -8.50
C MET A 130 0.74 -2.56 -8.29
N ALA A 131 1.32 -1.36 -8.38
CA ALA A 131 0.62 -0.11 -8.17
C ALA A 131 -0.50 0.09 -9.20
N THR A 132 -0.25 -0.23 -10.47
CA THR A 132 -1.29 -0.15 -11.52
C THR A 132 -2.45 -1.11 -11.23
N GLY A 133 -2.14 -2.33 -10.79
CA GLY A 133 -3.14 -3.32 -10.40
C GLY A 133 -3.98 -2.88 -9.20
N MET A 134 -3.33 -2.39 -8.14
CA MET A 134 -3.98 -1.84 -6.96
C MET A 134 -4.91 -0.66 -7.32
N LEU A 135 -4.42 0.28 -8.14
CA LEU A 135 -5.19 1.45 -8.57
C LEU A 135 -6.43 1.05 -9.38
N LYS A 136 -6.29 0.13 -10.34
CA LYS A 136 -7.42 -0.39 -11.12
C LYS A 136 -8.44 -1.10 -10.24
N GLY A 137 -7.97 -1.92 -9.29
CA GLY A 137 -8.83 -2.61 -8.33
C GLY A 137 -9.59 -1.64 -7.42
N LEU A 138 -8.92 -0.60 -6.91
CA LEU A 138 -9.54 0.45 -6.11
C LEU A 138 -10.58 1.24 -6.92
N ALA A 139 -10.24 1.67 -8.14
CA ALA A 139 -11.15 2.42 -9.01
C ALA A 139 -12.43 1.64 -9.31
N LYS A 140 -12.30 0.34 -9.64
CA LYS A 140 -13.45 -0.54 -9.87
C LYS A 140 -14.37 -0.59 -8.65
N ARG A 141 -13.83 -0.85 -7.46
CA ARG A 141 -14.61 -0.96 -6.21
C ARG A 141 -15.28 0.34 -5.80
N VAL A 142 -14.62 1.48 -6.01
CA VAL A 142 -15.23 2.79 -5.74
C VAL A 142 -16.37 3.07 -6.72
N GLY A 143 -16.24 2.66 -7.99
CA GLY A 143 -17.31 2.78 -8.98
C GLY A 143 -18.49 1.84 -8.75
N GLU A 144 -18.26 0.67 -8.16
CA GLU A 144 -19.29 -0.32 -7.81
C GLU A 144 -19.92 -0.07 -6.42
N ALA A 145 -19.32 0.82 -5.61
CA ALA A 145 -19.85 1.15 -4.28
C ALA A 145 -21.20 1.89 -4.43
N PRO A 146 -22.28 1.44 -3.74
CA PRO A 146 -23.55 2.15 -3.72
C PRO A 146 -23.33 3.62 -3.33
N GLY A 147 -23.87 4.52 -4.15
CA GLY A 147 -23.52 5.93 -4.19
C GLY A 147 -23.48 6.62 -2.83
N ARG A 148 -22.43 7.44 -2.67
CA ARG A 148 -22.33 8.49 -1.65
C ARG A 148 -23.60 9.34 -1.72
N GLN A 149 -24.51 9.20 -0.75
CA GLN A 149 -25.57 10.19 -0.56
C GLN A 149 -24.88 11.53 -0.31
N ALA A 150 -25.15 12.50 -1.18
CA ALA A 150 -24.71 13.87 -1.01
C ALA A 150 -25.33 14.43 0.29
N PRO A 151 -24.56 15.11 1.15
CA PRO A 151 -25.14 15.80 2.28
C PRO A 151 -25.95 16.99 1.77
N GLY A 152 -27.26 16.98 2.05
CA GLY A 152 -28.08 18.19 2.07
C GLY A 152 -28.71 18.59 0.74
N ALA A 153 -29.76 17.88 0.32
CA ALA A 153 -30.94 18.56 -0.20
C ALA A 153 -31.93 18.65 0.96
N THR A 154 -31.90 19.77 1.69
CA THR A 154 -33.02 20.19 2.54
C THR A 154 -34.26 20.18 1.67
N ASP A 155 -35.23 19.36 2.05
CA ASP A 155 -36.59 19.32 1.53
C ASP A 155 -37.31 20.61 1.96
N PRO A 156 -37.61 21.56 1.04
CA PRO A 156 -38.49 22.67 1.35
C PRO A 156 -39.90 22.22 1.00
N GLY A 157 -40.52 21.37 1.83
CA GLY A 157 -41.77 20.77 1.39
C GLY A 157 -42.44 19.81 2.35
N ARG A 158 -42.74 20.22 3.58
CA ARG A 158 -43.94 19.69 4.24
C ARG A 158 -44.67 20.74 5.07
N GLU A 159 -45.82 21.08 4.53
CA GLU A 159 -46.88 21.99 4.92
C GLU A 159 -47.33 21.89 6.38
N GLY A 160 -47.86 23.03 6.86
CA GLY A 160 -48.63 23.23 8.08
C GLY A 160 -49.04 24.69 8.18
#